data_AF-A0A968WK38-F1
#
_entry.id   AF-A0A968WK38-F1
#
_cell.length_a   1.000
_cell.length_b   1.000
_cell.length_c   1.000
_cell.angle_alpha   90.00
_cell.angle_beta   90.00
_cell.angle_gamma   90.00
#
_symmetry.space_group_name_H-M   'P 1'
#
loop_
_entity.id
_entity.type
_entity.pdbx_description
1 polymer ?
#
loop_
_entity_poly.entity_id
_entity_poly.type
_entity_poly.pdbx_seq_one_letter_code
_entity_poly.pdbx_strand_id
1 'polypeptide(L)' 'MSDNPETSIPHEDTAEELAEVIAELEQYRERLVSDTMTMAQRAKVLKAKVMANLEPDLQKIDATLSELRDRQAALTAKN' A
#
# COMPACT_ATOMS: atom_id res chain seq x y z
N MET A 1 35.80 -10.44 -18.08
CA MET A 1 35.18 -10.96 -16.85
C MET A 1 34.48 -9.77 -16.22
N SER A 2 33.16 -9.69 -16.38
CA SER A 2 32.37 -8.63 -15.76
C SER A 2 31.83 -9.19 -14.46
N ASP A 3 32.52 -8.90 -13.36
CA ASP A 3 31.97 -9.06 -12.02
C ASP A 3 30.76 -8.13 -11.90
N ASN A 4 29.57 -8.69 -12.07
CA ASN A 4 28.34 -8.07 -11.68
C ASN A 4 28.15 -8.45 -10.20
N PRO A 5 28.44 -7.58 -9.23
CA PRO A 5 28.19 -7.91 -7.85
C PRO A 5 26.70 -8.15 -7.73
N GLU A 6 26.36 -9.40 -7.43
CA GLU A 6 25.06 -9.84 -7.00
C GLU A 6 24.48 -8.77 -6.09
N THR A 7 23.31 -8.29 -6.48
CA THR A 7 22.46 -7.39 -5.72
C THR A 7 21.92 -8.14 -4.50
N SER A 8 22.82 -8.58 -3.61
CA SER A 8 22.49 -8.82 -2.21
C SER A 8 22.45 -7.44 -1.55
N ILE A 9 21.35 -6.74 -1.77
CA ILE A 9 20.94 -5.69 -0.85
C ILE A 9 20.42 -6.49 0.36
N PRO A 10 21.10 -6.47 1.52
CA PRO A 10 20.42 -6.90 2.73
C PRO A 10 19.29 -5.88 2.93
N HIS A 11 18.07 -6.25 2.56
CA HIS A 11 16.86 -5.51 2.90
C HIS A 11 16.66 -5.68 4.42
N GLU A 12 17.50 -5.04 5.22
CA GLU A 12 17.05 -4.60 6.53
C GLU A 12 16.00 -3.54 6.21
N ASP A 13 14.71 -3.89 6.31
CA ASP A 13 13.60 -2.95 6.15
C ASP A 13 13.90 -1.71 7.02
N THR A 14 14.47 -0.68 6.43
CA THR A 14 14.80 0.54 7.16
C THR A 14 13.50 1.28 7.46
N ALA A 15 13.50 2.11 8.51
CA ALA A 15 12.31 2.90 8.82
C ALA A 15 11.90 3.81 7.65
N GLU A 16 12.87 4.26 6.86
CA GLU A 16 12.73 5.05 5.64
C GLU A 16 12.13 4.24 4.49
N GLU A 17 12.61 3.03 4.22
CA GLU A 17 12.03 2.16 3.18
C GLU A 17 10.59 1.78 3.51
N LEU A 18 10.28 1.48 4.77
CA LEU A 18 8.91 1.25 5.20
C LEU A 18 8.04 2.51 5.04
N ALA A 19 8.60 3.71 5.24
CA ALA A 19 7.88 4.96 5.00
C ALA A 19 7.45 5.09 3.53
N GLU A 20 8.36 4.78 2.61
CA GLU A 20 8.10 4.84 1.17
C GLU A 20 7.05 3.81 0.77
N VAL A 21 7.17 2.56 1.24
CA VAL A 21 6.19 1.51 0.96
C VAL A 21 4.80 1.85 1.52
N ILE A 22 4.73 2.42 2.73
CA ILE A 22 3.47 2.91 3.32
C ILE A 22 2.86 3.99 2.43
N ALA A 23 3.64 4.98 2.00
CA ALA A 23 3.17 6.08 1.17
C ALA A 23 2.67 5.59 -0.20
N GLU A 24 3.39 4.66 -0.84
CA GLU A 24 2.96 4.05 -2.10
C GLU A 24 1.65 3.28 -1.95
N LEU A 25 1.49 2.53 -0.86
CA LEU A 25 0.30 1.74 -0.60
C LEU A 25 -0.92 2.61 -0.28
N GLU A 26 -0.72 3.73 0.43
CA GLU A 26 -1.75 4.76 0.64
C GLU A 26 -2.20 5.38 -0.69
N GLN A 27 -1.25 5.78 -1.54
CA GLN A 27 -1.55 6.33 -2.86
C GLN A 27 -2.28 5.31 -3.74
N TYR A 28 -1.87 4.04 -3.68
CA TYR A 28 -2.56 2.97 -4.39
C TYR A 28 -4.01 2.82 -3.94
N ARG A 29 -4.26 2.86 -2.63
CA ARG A 29 -5.61 2.80 -2.05
C ARG A 29 -6.50 3.93 -2.57
N GLU A 30 -5.99 5.16 -2.58
CA GLU A 30 -6.73 6.32 -3.07
C GLU A 30 -7.04 6.21 -4.56
N ARG A 31 -6.05 5.83 -5.37
CA ARG A 31 -6.22 5.61 -6.81
C ARG A 31 -7.26 4.53 -7.09
N LEU A 32 -7.21 3.43 -6.34
CA LEU A 32 -8.16 2.33 -6.48
C LEU A 32 -9.61 2.80 -6.25
N VAL A 33 -9.86 3.57 -5.18
CA VAL A 33 -11.18 4.15 -4.91
C VAL A 33 -11.59 5.11 -6.02
N SER A 34 -10.71 6.03 -6.41
CA SER A 34 -10.98 7.05 -7.43
C SER A 34 -11.32 6.43 -8.79
N ASP A 35 -10.50 5.48 -9.26
CA ASP A 35 -10.67 4.83 -10.56
C ASP A 35 -11.95 3.99 -10.57
N THR A 36 -12.18 3.22 -9.51
CA THR A 36 -13.39 2.41 -9.36
C THR A 36 -14.65 3.28 -9.34
N MET A 37 -14.62 4.41 -8.62
CA MET A 37 -15.74 5.36 -8.59
C MET A 37 -15.98 6.02 -9.94
N THR A 38 -14.91 6.40 -10.64
CA THR A 38 -15.00 6.98 -11.98
C THR A 38 -15.62 5.99 -12.97
N MET A 39 -15.18 4.73 -12.94
CA MET A 39 -15.75 3.66 -13.77
C MET A 39 -17.20 3.38 -13.39
N ALA A 40 -17.51 3.30 -12.10
CA ALA A 40 -18.87 3.09 -11.61
C ALA A 40 -19.83 4.18 -12.07
N GLN A 41 -19.39 5.44 -12.02
CA GLN A 41 -20.20 6.56 -12.46
C GLN A 41 -20.47 6.50 -13.96
N ARG A 42 -19.46 6.16 -14.78
CA ARG A 42 -19.63 5.92 -16.22
C ARG A 42 -20.60 4.77 -16.50
N ALA A 43 -20.54 3.71 -15.70
CA ALA A 43 -21.42 2.56 -15.78
C ALA A 43 -22.79 2.77 -15.11
N LYS A 44 -23.06 3.95 -14.54
CA LYS A 44 -24.29 4.30 -13.79
C LYS A 44 -24.60 3.31 -12.65
N VAL A 45 -23.56 2.73 -12.05
CA VAL A 45 -23.70 1.84 -10.89
C VAL A 45 -23.82 2.68 -9.62
N LEU A 46 -24.72 2.27 -8.72
CA LEU A 46 -24.88 2.92 -7.42
C LEU A 46 -23.59 2.85 -6.60
N LYS A 47 -23.18 4.00 -6.05
CA LYS A 47 -22.00 4.13 -5.19
C LYS A 47 -21.98 3.09 -4.05
N ALA A 48 -23.11 2.84 -3.41
CA ALA A 48 -23.20 1.88 -2.31
C ALA A 48 -22.81 0.45 -2.74
N LYS A 49 -23.25 0.02 -3.93
CA LYS A 49 -22.90 -1.31 -4.47
C LYS A 49 -21.41 -1.40 -4.82
N VAL A 50 -20.85 -0.32 -5.32
CA VAL A 50 -19.42 -0.25 -5.68
C VAL A 50 -18.55 -0.27 -4.43
N MET A 51 -18.90 0.52 -3.41
CA MET A 51 -18.21 0.50 -2.12
C MET A 51 -18.30 -0.87 -1.46
N ALA A 52 -19.47 -1.52 -1.46
CA ALA A 52 -19.62 -2.86 -0.89
C ALA A 52 -18.71 -3.91 -1.56
N ASN A 53 -18.45 -3.76 -2.87
CA ASN A 53 -17.51 -4.62 -3.58
C ASN A 53 -16.05 -4.26 -3.31
N LEU A 54 -15.75 -2.98 -3.05
CA LEU A 54 -14.40 -2.48 -2.84
C LEU A 54 -13.92 -2.67 -1.38
N GLU A 55 -14.86 -2.65 -0.44
CA GLU A 55 -14.63 -2.74 1.00
C GLU A 55 -13.68 -3.89 1.40
N PRO A 56 -13.81 -5.14 0.89
CA PRO A 56 -12.91 -6.21 1.29
C PRO A 56 -11.46 -5.97 0.91
N ASP A 57 -11.21 -5.30 -0.21
CA ASP A 57 -9.85 -5.01 -0.67
C ASP A 57 -9.26 -3.79 0.04
N LEU A 58 -10.09 -2.77 0.32
CA LEU A 58 -9.69 -1.66 1.19
C LEU A 58 -9.33 -2.13 2.59
N GLN A 59 -10.09 -3.06 3.15
CA GLN A 59 -9.80 -3.62 4.47
C GLN A 59 -8.47 -4.38 4.51
N LYS A 60 -8.13 -5.14 3.47
CA LYS A 60 -6.81 -5.79 3.39
C LYS A 60 -5.68 -4.79 3.31
N ILE A 61 -5.86 -3.74 2.50
CA ILE A 61 -4.87 -2.67 2.36
C ILE A 61 -4.70 -1.93 3.69
N ASP A 62 -5.80 -1.61 4.37
CA ASP A 62 -5.81 -0.91 5.66
C ASP A 62 -5.15 -1.75 6.77
N ALA A 63 -5.42 -3.06 6.80
CA ALA A 63 -4.75 -3.99 7.71
C ALA A 63 -3.24 -4.03 7.45
N THR A 64 -2.84 -4.14 6.18
CA THR A 64 -1.42 -4.14 5.77
C THR A 64 -0.74 -2.82 6.14
N LEU A 65 -1.39 -1.67 5.91
CA LEU A 65 -0.89 -0.36 6.30
C LEU A 65 -0.69 -0.26 7.81
N SER A 66 -1.62 -0.81 8.61
CA SER A 66 -1.48 -0.85 10.06
C SER A 66 -0.24 -1.65 10.46
N GLU A 67 -0.08 -2.85 9.92
CA GLU A 67 1.08 -3.71 10.23
C GLU A 67 2.42 -3.04 9.83
N LEU A 68 2.47 -2.39 8.67
CA LEU A 68 3.68 -1.70 8.20
C LEU A 68 4.03 -0.51 9.10
N ARG A 69 3.02 0.27 9.50
CA ARG A 69 3.22 1.40 10.44
C ARG A 69 3.68 0.91 11.82
N ASP A 70 3.13 -0.20 12.30
CA ASP A 70 3.56 -0.79 13.58
C ASP A 70 5.03 -1.25 13.50
N ARG A 71 5.44 -1.88 12.39
CA ARG A 71 6.85 -2.26 12.15
C ARG A 71 7.77 -1.04 12.07
N GLN A 72 7.36 -0.01 11.34
CA GLN A 72 8.11 1.24 11.22
C GLN A 72 8.28 1.92 12.58
N ALA A 73 7.23 1.97 13.39
CA ALA A 73 7.26 2.51 14.75
C ALA A 73 8.20 1.69 15.65
N ALA A 74 8.19 0.36 15.53
CA ALA A 74 9.11 -0.50 16.28
C ALA A 74 10.58 -0.28 15.90
N LEU A 75 10.88 -0.01 14.63
CA LEU A 75 12.24 0.27 14.16
C LEU A 75 12.72 1.66 14.58
N THR A 76 11.86 2.67 14.50
CA THR A 76 12.19 4.04 14.94
C THR A 76 12.32 4.16 16.45
N ALA A 77 11.55 3.39 17.24
CA ALA A 77 11.64 3.39 18.70
C ALA A 77 12.85 2.60 19.25
N LYS A 78 13.49 1.78 18.43
CA LYS A 78 14.65 0.96 18.81
C LYS A 78 15.99 1.66 18.52
N ASN A 79 15.97 2.79 17.81
CA ASN A 79 17.10 3.69 17.57
C ASN A 79 17.07 4.89 18.53
#